data_AF-R0H0N2-F1
#
_entry.id   AF-R0H0N2-F1
#
_cell.length_a   1.000
_cell.length_b   1.000
_cell.length_c   1.000
_cell.angle_alpha   90.00
_cell.angle_beta   90.00
_cell.angle_gamma   90.00
#
_symmetry.space_group_name_H-M   'P 1'
#
loop_
_entity.id
_entity.type
_entity.pdbx_description
1 polymer ?
#
loop_
_entity_poly.entity_id
_entity_poly.type
_entity_poly.pdbx_seq_one_letter_code
_entity_poly.pdbx_strand_id
1 'polypeptide(L)'
;MNYSIVNIQGARVNTIIANNREDHFTFSHILERFICNKGNTKKVIGLHTERAQKEGNQNKTALLQLCDGNNCLIFQLQVDDE
;
A
#
# COMPACT_ATOMS: atom_id res chain seq x y z
N MET A 1 -10.52 1.69 -5.04
CA MET A 1 -9.16 1.26 -5.46
C MET A 1 -8.69 2.05 -6.66
N ASN A 2 -7.45 2.55 -6.65
CA ASN A 2 -6.84 3.23 -7.79
C ASN A 2 -5.52 2.56 -8.20
N TYR A 3 -5.26 2.53 -9.50
CA TYR A 3 -4.00 2.07 -10.08
C TYR A 3 -3.26 3.26 -10.69
N SER A 4 -1.97 3.38 -10.39
CA SER A 4 -1.11 4.40 -10.96
C SER A 4 0.23 3.80 -11.37
N ILE A 5 0.92 4.48 -12.28
CA ILE A 5 2.24 4.10 -12.73
C ILE A 5 3.13 5.32 -12.60
N VAL A 6 4.17 5.19 -11.78
CA VAL A 6 5.13 6.26 -11.51
C VAL A 6 6.45 5.92 -12.17
N ASN A 7 6.98 6.86 -12.96
CA ASN A 7 8.31 6.72 -13.56
C ASN A 7 9.33 7.48 -12.70
N ILE A 8 10.35 6.80 -12.21
CA ILE A 8 11.41 7.35 -11.35
C ILE A 8 12.75 7.05 -11.99
N GLN A 9 13.40 8.05 -12.58
CA GLN A 9 14.74 7.94 -13.17
C GLN A 9 14.91 6.73 -14.12
N GLY A 10 13.88 6.42 -14.92
CA GLY A 10 13.87 5.29 -15.86
C GLY A 10 13.34 3.97 -15.29
N ALA A 11 13.12 3.88 -13.97
CA ALA A 11 12.37 2.79 -13.36
C ALA A 11 10.86 3.07 -13.43
N ARG A 12 10.06 2.04 -13.75
CA ARG A 12 8.61 2.11 -13.78
C ARG A 12 8.03 1.35 -12.59
N VAL A 13 7.35 2.03 -11.69
CA VAL A 13 6.71 1.45 -10.50
C VAL A 13 5.20 1.43 -10.71
N ASN A 14 4.60 0.26 -10.58
CA ASN A 14 3.15 0.08 -10.54
C ASN A 14 2.68 0.26 -9.10
N THR A 15 1.74 1.17 -8.89
CA THR A 15 1.21 1.47 -7.57
C THR A 15 -0.27 1.10 -7.50
N ILE A 16 -0.62 0.37 -6.45
CA ILE A 16 -1.99 0.08 -6.06
C ILE A 16 -2.29 0.92 -4.83
N ILE A 17 -3.35 1.73 -4.89
CA ILE A 17 -3.81 2.54 -3.76
C ILE A 17 -5.16 1.99 -3.31
N ALA A 18 -5.23 1.60 -2.05
CA ALA A 18 -6.41 1.11 -1.37
C ALA A 18 -6.55 1.76 0.00
N ASN A 19 -7.74 1.71 0.59
CA ASN A 19 -8.00 2.30 1.91
C ASN A 19 -8.88 1.38 2.75
N ASN A 20 -9.07 1.75 4.02
CA ASN A 20 -9.86 0.99 4.98
C ASN A 20 -11.38 0.97 4.71
N ARG A 21 -11.87 1.70 3.69
CA ARG A 21 -13.27 1.67 3.25
C ARG A 21 -13.53 0.60 2.20
N GLU A 22 -12.49 -0.01 1.63
CA GLU A 22 -12.63 -1.15 0.74
C GLU A 22 -13.22 -2.34 1.53
N ASP A 23 -14.18 -3.05 0.93
CA ASP A 23 -14.76 -4.22 1.58
C ASP A 23 -13.73 -5.37 1.68
N HIS A 24 -13.99 -6.33 2.57
CA HIS A 24 -13.06 -7.43 2.84
C HIS A 24 -12.73 -8.26 1.59
N PHE A 25 -13.70 -8.47 0.70
CA PHE A 25 -13.48 -9.24 -0.52
C PHE A 25 -12.55 -8.48 -1.47
N THR A 26 -12.81 -7.19 -1.68
CA THR A 26 -11.95 -6.31 -2.48
C THR A 26 -10.53 -6.26 -1.91
N PHE A 27 -10.38 -6.04 -0.60
CA PHE A 27 -9.06 -6.01 0.03
C PHE A 27 -8.30 -7.34 -0.11
N SER A 28 -8.98 -8.47 0.11
CA SER A 28 -8.38 -9.81 -0.06
C SER A 28 -7.89 -10.02 -1.49
N HIS A 29 -8.70 -9.65 -2.48
CA HIS A 29 -8.33 -9.76 -3.89
C HIS A 29 -7.11 -8.89 -4.26
N ILE A 30 -7.01 -7.70 -3.67
CA ILE A 30 -5.86 -6.79 -3.86
C ILE A 30 -4.58 -7.41 -3.28
N LEU A 31 -4.65 -7.92 -2.05
CA LEU A 31 -3.52 -8.58 -1.40
C LEU A 31 -3.07 -9.82 -2.18
N GLU A 32 -4.02 -10.66 -2.61
CA GLU A 32 -3.72 -11.83 -3.43
C GLU A 32 -3.03 -11.42 -4.72
N ARG A 33 -3.55 -10.41 -5.44
CA ARG A 33 -2.94 -9.92 -6.67
C ARG A 33 -1.53 -9.38 -6.44
N PHE A 34 -1.29 -8.69 -5.32
CA PHE A 34 0.02 -8.20 -4.94
C PHE A 34 0.97 -9.37 -4.62
N ILE A 35 0.60 -10.31 -3.76
CA ILE A 35 1.46 -11.42 -3.31
C ILE A 35 1.74 -12.42 -4.45
N CYS A 36 0.74 -12.69 -5.29
CA CYS A 36 0.83 -13.64 -6.40
C CYS A 36 1.47 -13.06 -7.67
N ASN A 37 2.00 -11.83 -7.64
CA ASN A 37 2.71 -11.31 -8.79
C ASN A 37 3.97 -12.17 -9.09
N LYS A 38 4.24 -12.35 -10.39
CA LYS A 38 5.36 -13.17 -10.88
C LYS A 38 6.68 -12.39 -10.97
N GLY A 39 6.67 -11.09 -10.73
CA GLY A 39 7.85 -10.22 -10.81
C GLY A 39 8.81 -10.40 -9.64
N ASN A 40 8.30 -10.78 -8.47
CA ASN A 40 9.11 -11.05 -7.29
C ASN A 40 9.27 -12.54 -7.01
N THR A 41 10.26 -13.15 -7.67
CA THR A 41 10.58 -14.58 -7.52
C THR A 41 11.22 -14.92 -6.18
N LYS A 42 11.85 -13.95 -5.50
CA LYS A 42 12.50 -14.11 -4.20
C LYS A 42 11.60 -13.82 -3.01
N LYS A 43 10.38 -13.31 -3.25
CA LYS A 43 9.36 -12.97 -2.25
C LYS A 43 9.87 -12.05 -1.12
N VAL A 44 10.81 -11.16 -1.45
CA VAL A 44 11.24 -10.08 -0.55
C VAL A 44 10.25 -8.93 -0.69
N ILE A 45 9.64 -8.52 0.42
CA ILE A 45 8.66 -7.44 0.46
C ILE A 45 9.19 -6.36 1.39
N GLY A 46 9.43 -5.16 0.86
CA GLY A 46 9.71 -3.98 1.65
C GLY A 46 8.45 -3.53 2.38
N LEU A 47 8.57 -3.32 3.70
CA LEU A 47 7.49 -2.87 4.56
C LEU A 47 7.83 -1.48 5.11
N HIS A 48 6.92 -0.53 4.92
CA HIS A 48 7.02 0.78 5.55
C HIS A 48 5.67 1.22 6.14
N THR A 49 5.72 2.01 7.20
CA THR A 49 4.53 2.53 7.87
C THR A 49 4.71 3.99 8.22
N GLU A 50 3.70 4.80 7.92
CA GLU A 50 3.63 6.19 8.36
C GLU A 50 2.63 6.32 9.50
N ARG A 51 2.94 7.15 10.50
CA ARG A 51 2.11 7.38 11.68
C ARG A 51 1.64 8.83 11.68
N ALA A 52 0.35 9.02 11.96
CA ALA A 52 -0.20 10.32 12.29
C ALA A 52 -0.11 10.53 13.80
N GLN A 53 0.37 11.71 14.21
CA GLN A 53 0.31 12.16 15.59
C GLN A 53 -1.01 12.89 15.80
N LYS A 54 -1.86 12.37 16.69
CA LYS A 54 -3.05 13.08 17.18
C LYS A 54 -2.73 13.83 18.48
N GLU A 55 -3.55 14.82 18.80
CA GLU A 55 -3.51 15.50 20.10
C GLU A 55 -3.50 14.49 21.25
N GLY A 56 -2.78 14.79 22.33
CA GLY A 56 -2.66 13.89 23.48
C GLY A 56 -1.67 12.73 23.31
N ASN A 57 -0.69 12.86 22.42
CA ASN A 57 0.42 11.89 22.23
C ASN A 57 -0.03 10.51 21.71
N GLN A 58 -1.19 10.44 21.05
CA GLN A 58 -1.67 9.22 20.40
C GLN A 58 -1.07 9.09 19.00
N ASN A 59 -0.19 8.10 18.82
CA ASN A 59 0.36 7.75 17.52
C ASN A 59 -0.42 6.59 16.92
N LYS A 60 -1.05 6.80 15.76
CA LYS A 60 -1.76 5.75 15.05
C LYS A 60 -1.18 5.62 13.65
N THR A 61 -0.94 4.38 13.21
CA THR A 61 -0.54 4.11 11.83
C THR A 61 -1.62 4.64 10.89
N ALA A 62 -1.24 5.53 9.99
CA ALA A 62 -2.13 6.14 9.01
C ALA A 62 -2.00 5.48 7.65
N LEU A 63 -0.79 4.99 7.32
CA LEU A 63 -0.48 4.46 6.01
C LEU A 63 0.48 3.27 6.13
N LEU A 64 0.19 2.21 5.39
CA LEU A 64 0.99 1.00 5.25
C LEU A 64 1.43 0.86 3.80
N GLN A 65 2.72 0.61 3.56
CA GLN A 65 3.28 0.44 2.22
C GLN A 65 3.96 -0.91 2.14
N LEU A 66 3.62 -1.69 1.11
CA LEU A 66 4.29 -2.94 0.75
C LEU A 66 4.86 -2.77 -0.65
N CYS A 67 6.16 -2.98 -0.84
CA CYS A 67 6.79 -2.87 -2.16
C CYS A 67 7.59 -4.11 -2.50
N ASP A 68 7.49 -4.54 -3.75
CA ASP A 68 8.17 -5.71 -4.28
C ASP A 68 8.69 -5.41 -5.70
N GLY A 69 10.01 -5.29 -5.85
CA GLY A 69 10.61 -4.82 -7.10
C GLY A 69 9.97 -3.54 -7.63
N ASN A 70 9.13 -3.67 -8.67
CA ASN A 70 8.43 -2.58 -9.31
C ASN A 70 6.92 -2.49 -8.99
N ASN A 71 6.41 -3.21 -8.00
CA ASN A 71 5.01 -3.11 -7.56
C ASN A 71 4.96 -2.59 -6.12
N CYS A 72 4.09 -1.63 -5.85
CA CYS A 72 3.85 -1.12 -4.51
C CYS A 72 2.35 -1.10 -4.20
N LEU A 73 1.96 -1.65 -3.07
CA LEU A 73 0.64 -1.48 -2.47
C LEU A 73 0.74 -0.42 -1.37
N ILE A 74 -0.04 0.64 -1.52
CA ILE A 74 -0.22 1.70 -0.52
C ILE A 74 -1.61 1.55 0.07
N PHE A 75 -1.68 1.30 1.36
CA PHE A 75 -2.93 1.10 2.09
C PHE A 75 -3.13 2.20 3.13
N GLN A 76 -4.16 3.01 2.93
CA GLN A 76 -4.55 4.07 3.84
C GLN A 76 -5.46 3.52 4.96
N LEU A 77 -4.92 3.46 6.18
CA LEU A 77 -5.58 2.91 7.38
C LEU A 77 -6.49 3.92 8.10
N GLN A 78 -6.25 5.21 7.88
CA GLN A 78 -7.10 6.30 8.33
C GLN A 78 -7.49 7.12 7.12
N VAL A 79 -8.78 7.07 6.77
CA VAL A 79 -9.37 8.13 5.97
C VAL A 79 -9.79 9.18 6.98
N ASP A 80 -9.27 10.40 6.87
CA ASP A 80 -9.76 11.49 7.71
C ASP A 80 -11.28 11.53 7.53
N ASP A 81 -12.01 11.34 8.64
CA ASP A 81 -13.39 11.76 8.71
C ASP A 81 -13.30 13.28 8.96
N GLU A 82 -13.73 14.06 7.97
CA GLU A 82 -14.02 15.49 8.17
C GLU A 82 -14.94 15.70 9.39
#